data_AF-A0A656KMF5-F1
#
_entry.id   AF-A0A656KMF5-F1
#
_cell.length_a   1.000
_cell.length_b   1.000
_cell.length_c   1.000
_cell.angle_alpha   90.00
_cell.angle_beta   90.00
_cell.angle_gamma   90.00
#
_symmetry.space_group_name_H-M   'P 1'
#
loop_
_entity.id
_entity.type
_entity.pdbx_description
1 polymer ?
#
loop_
_entity_poly.entity_id
_entity_poly.type
_entity_poly.pdbx_seq_one_letter_code
_entity_poly.pdbx_strand_id
1 'polypeptide(L)'
;RAHRGRFPVSHPPPHPRFPPDPLPSSLRFSFVNVSEISPPSSAHLSANSSAPLNKNKSPVLARCFSDVFSVYSAKRFPGVVESTPLSRCFATQGIRIPIRKDAAKGEKEKDEDED
;
A
#
# COMPACT_ATOMS: atom_id res chain seq x y z
N ARG A 1 -51.27 49.31 0.60
CA ARG A 1 -49.81 49.19 0.82
C ARG A 1 -49.56 47.96 1.70
N ALA A 2 -49.26 46.80 1.11
CA ALA A 2 -48.86 45.60 1.85
C ALA A 2 -47.66 45.00 1.12
N HIS A 3 -46.46 45.20 1.69
CA HIS A 3 -45.21 44.70 1.14
C HIS A 3 -45.10 43.20 1.45
N ARG A 4 -45.21 42.34 0.43
CA ARG A 4 -44.81 40.93 0.53
C ARG A 4 -43.28 40.88 0.67
N GLY A 5 -42.79 40.69 1.88
CA GLY A 5 -41.38 40.43 2.14
C GLY A 5 -40.98 39.10 1.53
N ARG A 6 -40.19 39.13 0.46
CA ARG A 6 -39.41 37.96 0.02
C ARG A 6 -38.24 37.82 0.98
N PHE A 7 -38.27 36.81 1.84
CA PHE A 7 -37.09 36.41 2.59
C PHE A 7 -36.05 35.83 1.60
N PRO A 8 -34.78 36.25 1.65
CA PRO A 8 -33.74 35.64 0.84
C PRO A 8 -33.57 34.19 1.26
N VAL A 9 -33.69 33.27 0.29
CA VAL A 9 -33.37 31.84 0.48
C VAL A 9 -31.85 31.75 0.67
N SER A 10 -31.38 31.67 1.91
CA SER A 10 -29.97 31.46 2.20
C SER A 10 -29.58 30.07 1.68
N HIS A 11 -28.85 30.04 0.56
CA HIS A 11 -28.25 28.81 0.10
C HIS A 11 -27.17 28.41 1.12
N PRO A 12 -27.16 27.15 1.60
CA PRO A 12 -26.09 26.70 2.48
C PRO A 12 -24.74 26.87 1.76
N PRO A 13 -23.66 27.23 2.48
CA PRO A 13 -22.34 27.34 1.88
C PRO A 13 -21.98 26.00 1.21
N PRO A 14 -21.34 26.01 0.02
CA PRO A 14 -20.92 24.77 -0.60
C PRO A 14 -19.98 24.05 0.36
N HIS A 15 -20.38 22.85 0.80
CA HIS A 15 -19.51 21.99 1.60
C HIS A 15 -18.15 21.89 0.91
N PRO A 16 -17.03 21.95 1.64
CA PRO A 16 -15.72 21.74 1.05
C PRO A 16 -15.76 20.41 0.29
N ARG A 17 -15.66 20.52 -1.04
CA ARG A 17 -15.67 19.39 -1.96
C ARG A 17 -14.44 18.56 -1.66
N PHE A 18 -14.66 17.47 -0.96
CA PHE A 18 -13.70 16.40 -0.67
C PHE A 18 -12.53 16.81 0.23
N PRO A 19 -12.10 15.93 1.15
CA PRO A 19 -10.86 16.15 1.89
C PRO A 19 -9.69 16.31 0.90
N PRO A 20 -8.69 17.15 1.21
CA PRO A 20 -7.51 17.26 0.37
C PRO A 20 -6.73 15.95 0.46
N ASP A 21 -6.83 15.11 -0.56
CA ASP A 21 -5.88 14.01 -0.79
C ASP A 21 -4.45 14.59 -0.92
N PRO A 22 -3.39 13.86 -0.53
CA PRO A 22 -3.39 12.47 -0.09
C PRO A 22 -3.39 12.27 1.43
N LEU A 23 -3.93 11.13 1.87
CA LEU A 23 -3.89 10.72 3.28
C LEU A 23 -2.56 10.01 3.59
N PRO A 24 -1.83 10.42 4.65
CA PRO A 24 -0.63 9.72 5.09
C PRO A 24 -1.00 8.37 5.72
N SER A 25 -0.28 7.32 5.34
CA SER A 25 -0.50 5.95 5.80
C SER A 25 0.82 5.21 5.98
N SER A 26 0.84 4.16 6.79
CA SER A 26 2.00 3.28 6.98
C SER A 26 1.57 1.81 7.02
N LEU A 27 2.46 0.92 6.57
CA LEU A 27 2.26 -0.52 6.67
C LEU A 27 2.91 -1.03 7.95
N ARG A 28 2.23 -1.91 8.68
CA ARG A 28 2.80 -2.63 9.82
C ARG A 28 3.06 -4.08 9.44
N PHE A 29 4.33 -4.48 9.45
CA PHE A 29 4.74 -5.86 9.23
C PHE A 29 4.85 -6.59 10.58
N SER A 30 4.36 -7.81 10.65
CA SER A 30 4.44 -8.67 11.85
C SER A 30 4.91 -10.06 11.44
N PHE A 31 5.98 -10.54 12.08
CA PHE A 31 6.58 -11.84 11.81
C PHE A 31 6.11 -12.89 12.83
N VAL A 32 5.71 -14.04 12.33
CA VAL A 32 5.19 -15.19 13.11
C VAL A 32 5.79 -16.46 12.52
N ASN A 33 6.40 -17.30 13.36
CA ASN A 33 6.85 -18.62 12.93
C ASN A 33 5.82 -19.69 13.35
N VAL A 34 5.13 -20.30 12.38
CA VAL A 34 4.05 -21.26 12.65
C VAL A 34 4.57 -22.71 12.79
N SER A 35 5.87 -22.98 12.57
CA SER A 35 6.42 -24.33 12.64
C SER A 35 6.86 -24.78 14.05
N GLU A 36 7.06 -23.86 15.00
CA GLU A 36 7.62 -24.15 16.34
C GLU A 36 6.57 -24.36 17.43
N ILE A 37 5.43 -24.99 17.10
CA ILE A 37 4.36 -25.15 18.08
C ILE A 37 4.50 -26.46 18.85
N SER A 38 5.52 -26.53 19.70
CA SER A 38 5.57 -27.46 20.84
C SER A 38 5.46 -26.63 22.12
N PRO A 39 4.51 -26.91 23.04
CA PRO A 39 4.59 -26.33 24.36
C PRO A 39 5.90 -26.78 25.03
N PRO A 40 6.50 -25.98 25.92
CA PRO A 40 7.61 -26.42 26.76
C PRO A 40 7.09 -27.38 27.85
N SER A 41 6.54 -28.53 27.44
CA SER A 41 6.21 -29.63 28.32
C SER A 41 7.25 -30.71 28.09
N SER A 42 8.38 -30.55 28.79
CA SER A 42 9.36 -31.59 29.16
C SER A 42 9.05 -33.00 28.62
N ALA A 43 9.37 -33.29 27.37
CA ALA A 43 9.48 -34.66 26.87
C ALA A 43 10.35 -34.69 25.61
N HIS A 44 11.59 -35.11 25.84
CA HIS A 44 12.47 -35.73 24.88
C HIS A 44 11.72 -36.76 24.00
N LEU A 45 12.05 -36.78 22.70
CA LEU A 45 11.72 -37.78 21.66
C LEU A 45 10.33 -37.69 21.00
N SER A 46 10.25 -37.08 19.81
CA SER A 46 9.73 -37.76 18.60
C SER A 46 10.00 -36.91 17.36
N ALA A 47 11.14 -37.16 16.71
CA ALA A 47 11.43 -36.67 15.37
C ALA A 47 10.68 -37.53 14.34
N ASN A 48 9.37 -37.28 14.21
CA ASN A 48 8.53 -37.58 13.03
C ASN A 48 7.06 -37.60 13.45
N SER A 49 6.47 -36.44 13.66
CA SER A 49 5.02 -36.32 13.53
C SER A 49 4.68 -34.91 13.06
N SER A 50 4.26 -34.82 11.80
CA SER A 50 3.52 -33.67 11.25
C SER A 50 2.16 -33.60 11.94
N ALA A 51 2.16 -33.28 13.24
CA ALA A 51 0.94 -33.11 14.01
C ALA A 51 0.16 -31.92 13.43
N PRO A 52 -1.16 -32.03 13.26
CA PRO A 52 -1.95 -31.03 12.56
C PRO A 52 -1.90 -29.71 13.32
N LEU A 53 -1.37 -28.69 12.65
CA LEU A 53 -1.13 -27.30 13.10
C LEU A 53 -2.44 -26.54 13.45
N ASN A 54 -3.56 -27.23 13.60
CA ASN A 54 -4.90 -26.68 13.38
C ASN A 54 -5.54 -25.96 14.57
N LYS A 55 -4.92 -25.96 15.76
CA LYS A 55 -5.52 -25.37 16.99
C LYS A 55 -4.60 -24.46 17.80
N ASN A 56 -3.34 -24.31 17.40
CA ASN A 56 -2.35 -23.70 18.27
C ASN A 56 -2.08 -22.24 17.85
N LYS A 57 -2.06 -21.31 18.82
CA LYS A 57 -1.76 -19.90 18.56
C LYS A 57 -0.23 -19.70 18.54
N SER A 58 0.29 -19.05 17.51
CA SER A 58 1.71 -18.67 17.44
C SER A 58 1.91 -17.21 17.86
N PRO A 59 2.92 -16.89 18.69
CA PRO A 59 3.22 -15.52 19.08
C PRO A 59 3.83 -14.71 17.92
N VAL A 60 3.71 -13.38 17.98
CA VAL A 60 4.43 -12.47 17.09
C VAL A 60 5.85 -12.29 17.60
N LEU A 61 6.83 -12.64 16.77
CA LEU A 61 8.26 -12.62 17.11
C LEU A 61 8.90 -11.26 16.87
N ALA A 62 8.46 -10.53 15.83
CA ALA A 62 8.96 -9.20 15.52
C ALA A 62 7.89 -8.34 14.82
N ARG A 63 8.03 -7.01 14.93
CA ARG A 63 7.19 -6.03 14.22
C ARG A 63 8.02 -4.85 13.74
N CYS A 64 7.66 -4.28 12.60
CA CYS A 64 8.19 -2.99 12.13
C CYS A 64 7.12 -2.21 11.35
N PHE A 65 7.34 -0.91 11.19
CA PHE A 65 6.52 -0.04 10.35
C PHE A 65 7.32 0.39 9.12
N SER A 66 6.64 0.58 7.99
CA SER A 66 7.21 1.28 6.84
C SER A 66 7.34 2.78 7.11
N ASP A 67 8.06 3.47 6.24
CA ASP A 67 7.91 4.91 6.08
C ASP A 67 6.47 5.28 5.70
N VAL A 68 6.11 6.54 5.94
CA VAL A 68 4.81 7.09 5.57
C VAL A 68 4.72 7.18 4.05
N PHE A 69 3.61 6.70 3.48
CA PHE A 69 3.28 6.86 2.08
C PHE A 69 1.88 7.47 1.91
N SER A 70 1.66 8.04 0.73
CA SER A 70 0.44 8.76 0.38
C SER A 70 -0.53 7.86 -0.38
N VAL A 71 -1.78 7.80 0.08
CA VAL A 71 -2.88 7.17 -0.67
C VAL A 71 -3.62 8.26 -1.45
N TYR A 72 -3.67 8.10 -2.78
CA TYR A 72 -4.29 9.05 -3.69
C TYR A 72 -5.63 8.52 -4.21
N SER A 73 -6.60 9.42 -4.40
CA SER A 73 -7.74 9.12 -5.26
C SER A 73 -7.29 8.89 -6.70
N ALA A 74 -8.12 8.19 -7.49
CA ALA A 74 -7.81 7.87 -8.88
C ALA A 74 -7.43 9.10 -9.72
N LYS A 75 -8.09 10.25 -9.49
CA LYS A 75 -7.84 11.50 -10.25
C LYS A 75 -6.50 12.16 -9.91
N ARG A 76 -5.97 11.92 -8.71
CA ARG A 76 -4.73 12.56 -8.24
C ARG A 76 -3.57 11.57 -8.11
N PHE A 77 -3.77 10.34 -8.54
CA PHE A 77 -2.74 9.32 -8.51
C PHE A 77 -1.65 9.67 -9.53
N PRO A 78 -0.38 9.85 -9.09
CA PRO A 78 0.72 10.27 -9.97
C PRO A 78 1.16 9.18 -10.95
N GLY A 79 0.54 8.01 -10.92
CA GLY A 79 0.97 6.82 -11.63
C GLY A 79 1.77 5.90 -10.72
N VAL A 80 2.02 4.68 -11.22
CA VAL A 80 2.80 3.67 -10.51
C VAL A 80 4.28 3.93 -10.79
N VAL A 81 5.10 3.94 -9.75
CA VAL A 81 6.55 4.05 -9.86
C VAL A 81 7.16 2.89 -10.67
N GLU A 82 8.31 3.13 -11.26
CA GLU A 82 9.06 2.09 -11.97
C GLU A 82 9.52 0.97 -11.02
N SER A 83 9.78 -0.21 -11.57
CA SER A 83 10.32 -1.31 -10.79
C SER A 83 11.70 -0.95 -10.26
N THR A 84 11.98 -1.23 -8.98
CA THR A 84 13.31 -1.00 -8.40
C THR A 84 14.29 -2.11 -8.83
N PRO A 85 15.62 -1.89 -8.74
CA PRO A 85 16.61 -2.94 -8.97
C PRO A 85 16.38 -4.19 -8.12
N LEU A 86 15.98 -4.01 -6.85
CA LEU A 86 15.65 -5.10 -5.93
C LEU A 86 14.43 -5.90 -6.41
N SER A 87 13.37 -5.20 -6.85
CA SER A 87 12.17 -5.82 -7.41
C SER A 87 12.51 -6.66 -8.65
N ARG A 88 13.37 -6.17 -9.54
CA ARG A 88 13.83 -6.91 -10.72
C ARG A 88 14.63 -8.15 -10.34
N CYS A 89 15.54 -8.05 -9.36
CA CYS A 89 16.32 -9.18 -8.87
C CYS A 89 15.43 -10.29 -8.27
N PHE A 90 14.44 -9.94 -7.45
CA PHE A 90 13.50 -10.94 -6.95
C PHE A 90 12.63 -11.55 -8.05
N ALA A 91 12.29 -10.78 -9.09
CA ALA A 91 11.57 -11.32 -10.23
C ALA A 91 12.38 -12.37 -11.01
N THR A 92 13.70 -12.17 -11.19
CA THR A 92 14.54 -13.19 -11.84
C THR A 92 14.72 -14.46 -11.00
N GLN A 93 14.56 -14.34 -9.67
CA GLN A 93 14.55 -15.48 -8.75
C GLN A 93 13.19 -16.22 -8.69
N GLY A 94 12.21 -15.80 -9.48
CA GLY A 94 10.89 -16.43 -9.56
C GLY A 94 9.82 -15.84 -8.65
N ILE A 95 10.11 -14.74 -7.92
CA ILE A 95 9.07 -14.01 -7.19
C ILE A 95 8.19 -13.26 -8.19
N ARG A 96 6.87 -13.44 -8.11
CA ARG A 96 5.91 -12.86 -9.07
C ARG A 96 5.66 -11.37 -8.81
N ILE A 97 6.65 -10.53 -9.11
CA ILE A 97 6.55 -9.07 -9.07
C ILE A 97 6.35 -8.55 -10.50
N PRO A 98 5.30 -7.77 -10.81
CA PRO A 98 5.15 -7.14 -12.11
C PRO A 98 6.33 -6.21 -12.43
N ILE A 99 7.06 -6.49 -13.51
CA ILE A 99 8.19 -5.66 -13.96
C ILE A 99 7.74 -4.75 -15.08
N ARG A 100 7.94 -3.44 -14.89
CA ARG A 100 7.80 -2.43 -15.94
C ARG A 100 9.19 -2.05 -16.42
N LYS A 101 9.40 -2.08 -17.73
CA LYS A 101 10.64 -1.65 -18.39
C LYS A 101 10.43 -0.23 -18.89
N ASP A 102 11.40 0.64 -18.62
CA ASP A 102 11.51 2.07 -18.92
C ASP A 102 10.41 2.65 -19.83
N ALA A 103 9.57 3.54 -19.27
CA ALA A 103 9.26 4.74 -20.02
C ALA A 103 10.49 5.63 -19.82
N ALA A 104 11.48 5.49 -20.72
CA ALA A 104 12.51 6.49 -20.86
C ALA A 104 11.79 7.84 -20.83
N LYS A 105 12.23 8.75 -19.96
CA LYS A 105 11.82 10.15 -20.05
C LYS A 105 12.11 10.57 -21.49
N GLY A 106 11.07 10.58 -22.32
CA GLY A 106 11.09 11.29 -23.58
C GLY A 106 11.15 12.75 -23.19
N GLU A 107 12.36 13.23 -22.91
CA GLU A 107 12.68 14.61 -23.17
C GLU A 107 12.28 14.82 -24.64
N LYS A 108 11.21 15.61 -24.82
CA LYS A 108 10.88 16.16 -26.12
C LYS A 108 12.06 17.06 -26.48
N GLU A 109 13.01 16.52 -27.22
CA GLU A 109 13.83 17.35 -28.09
C GLU A 109 12.90 17.82 -29.21
N LYS A 110 12.51 19.08 -29.07
CA LYS A 110 11.74 19.85 -30.02
C LYS A 110 12.77 20.69 -30.77
N ASP A 111 12.55 20.81 -32.09
CA ASP A 111 13.16 21.78 -33.01
C ASP A 111 14.61 21.36 -33.39
N GLU A 112 15.05 21.28 -34.65
CA GLU A 112 14.87 22.22 -35.77
C GLU A 112 14.90 21.49 -37.14
N ASP A 113 13.97 21.87 -38.02
CA ASP A 113 14.08 21.67 -39.47
C ASP A 113 15.15 22.64 -40.01
N GLU A 114 16.20 22.17 -40.69
CA GLU A 114 17.03 23.02 -41.55
C GLU A 114 17.62 22.23 -42.75
N ASP A 115 17.09 22.57 -43.93
CA ASP A 115 17.41 22.28 -45.36
C ASP A 115 17.61 20.83 -45.87
#